data_AF-A0A380B0K5-F1
#
_entry.id   AF-A0A380B0K5-F1
#
_cell.length_a   1.000
_cell.length_b   1.000
_cell.length_c   1.000
_cell.angle_alpha   90.00
_cell.angle_beta   90.00
_cell.angle_gamma   90.00
#
_symmetry.space_group_name_H-M   'P 1'
#
loop_
_entity.id
_entity.type
_entity.pdbx_description
1 polymer ?
#
loop_
_entity_poly.entity_id
_entity_poly.type
_entity_poly.pdbx_seq_one_letter_code
_entity_poly.pdbx_strand_id
1 'polypeptide(L)'
;MRLLYSLLLLTLSSSQSYAAQIALIIDDIGYRQSDETVLALPSAVTLSVLPHTPLGKQLAKTAHEKGHEIMLHLPMQALNGKTLGLAD
;
A
#
# COMPACT_ATOMS: atom_id res chain seq x y z
N MET A 1 -37.42 15.60 -25.72
CA MET A 1 -38.07 14.97 -24.55
C MET A 1 -37.85 13.46 -24.51
N ARG A 2 -38.26 12.68 -25.52
CA ARG A 2 -38.07 11.21 -25.52
C ARG A 2 -36.61 10.76 -25.37
N LEU A 3 -35.67 11.41 -26.05
CA LEU A 3 -34.22 11.13 -25.93
C LEU A 3 -33.68 11.37 -24.51
N LEU A 4 -34.20 12.39 -23.82
CA LEU A 4 -33.79 12.74 -22.46
C LEU A 4 -34.22 11.68 -21.45
N TYR A 5 -35.46 11.17 -21.61
CA TYR A 5 -35.98 10.09 -20.78
C TYR A 5 -35.29 8.75 -21.04
N SER A 6 -34.92 8.44 -22.28
CA SER A 6 -34.16 7.24 -22.60
C SER A 6 -32.72 7.28 -22.06
N LEU A 7 -32.08 8.46 -22.05
CA LEU A 7 -30.74 8.60 -21.45
C LEU A 7 -30.80 8.46 -19.92
N LEU A 8 -31.85 8.98 -19.29
CA LEU A 8 -32.11 8.84 -17.85
C LEU A 8 -32.43 7.39 -17.45
N LEU A 9 -33.18 6.64 -18.27
CA LEU A 9 -33.45 5.22 -18.01
C LEU A 9 -32.19 4.35 -18.12
N LEU A 10 -31.28 4.70 -19.03
CA LEU A 10 -30.05 3.95 -19.28
C LEU A 10 -29.07 4.09 -18.11
N THR A 11 -28.97 5.27 -17.49
CA THR A 11 -28.11 5.49 -16.31
C THR A 11 -28.62 4.78 -15.06
N LEU A 12 -29.94 4.63 -14.92
CA LEU A 12 -30.58 3.90 -13.82
C LEU A 12 -30.37 2.38 -13.87
N SER A 13 -29.94 1.83 -15.01
CA SER A 13 -29.81 0.37 -15.22
C SER A 13 -28.40 -0.16 -14.89
N SER A 14 -27.52 0.65 -14.30
CA SER A 14 -26.19 0.20 -13.90
C SER A 14 -26.26 -0.72 -12.67
N SER A 15 -25.95 -2.00 -12.88
CA SER A 15 -25.89 -2.99 -11.80
C SER A 15 -24.53 -2.92 -11.12
N GLN A 16 -24.50 -2.72 -9.80
CA GLN A 16 -23.26 -2.76 -9.01
C GLN A 16 -22.71 -4.20 -9.03
N SER A 17 -21.56 -4.41 -9.67
CA SER A 17 -20.85 -5.69 -9.62
C SER A 17 -19.93 -5.73 -8.40
N TYR A 18 -20.14 -6.71 -7.52
CA TYR A 18 -19.24 -6.95 -6.39
C TYR A 18 -18.17 -7.97 -6.80
N ALA A 19 -16.97 -7.45 -7.08
CA ALA A 19 -15.79 -8.28 -7.28
C ALA A 19 -15.15 -8.67 -5.95
N ALA A 20 -14.37 -9.76 -5.94
CA ALA A 20 -13.50 -10.08 -4.82
C ALA A 20 -12.45 -8.96 -4.64
N GLN A 21 -12.17 -8.60 -3.39
CA GLN A 21 -11.17 -7.59 -3.05
C GLN A 21 -9.85 -8.28 -2.70
N ILE A 22 -8.74 -7.71 -3.16
CA ILE A 22 -7.38 -8.17 -2.85
C ILE A 22 -6.62 -6.99 -2.27
N ALA A 23 -5.91 -7.22 -1.17
CA ALA A 23 -4.92 -6.31 -0.62
C ALA A 23 -3.52 -6.86 -0.92
N LEU A 24 -2.62 -6.00 -1.40
CA LEU A 24 -1.21 -6.34 -1.62
C LEU A 24 -0.36 -5.48 -0.68
N ILE A 25 0.43 -6.13 0.17
CA ILE A 25 1.32 -5.50 1.13
C ILE A 25 2.75 -5.93 0.79
N ILE A 26 3.68 -4.96 0.73
CA ILE A 26 5.11 -5.21 0.58
C ILE A 26 5.82 -4.90 1.90
N ASP A 27 6.38 -5.92 2.53
CA ASP A 27 7.12 -5.86 3.79
C ASP A 27 8.62 -5.55 3.60
N ASP A 28 9.30 -5.32 4.73
CA ASP A 28 10.75 -5.15 4.85
C ASP A 28 11.34 -3.93 4.10
N ILE A 29 10.57 -2.85 3.97
CA ILE A 29 11.06 -1.60 3.37
C ILE A 29 11.88 -0.80 4.39
N GLY A 30 13.05 -0.31 3.96
CA GLY A 30 13.79 0.74 4.68
C GLY A 30 15.29 0.52 4.84
N TYR A 31 15.82 -0.64 4.47
CA TYR A 31 17.23 -0.98 4.65
C TYR A 31 18.09 -0.74 3.41
N ARG A 32 17.54 -0.92 2.20
CA ARG A 32 18.34 -0.89 0.96
C ARG A 32 17.91 0.25 0.06
N GLN A 33 18.87 0.83 -0.65
CA GLN A 33 18.58 1.83 -1.68
C GLN A 33 17.66 1.30 -2.78
N SER A 34 17.71 -0.01 -3.07
CA SER A 34 16.79 -0.67 -4.00
C SER A 34 15.32 -0.56 -3.58
N ASP A 35 15.05 -0.35 -2.28
CA ASP A 35 13.69 -0.23 -1.77
C ASP A 35 13.00 1.04 -2.30
N GLU A 36 13.73 2.03 -2.83
CA GLU A 36 13.14 3.21 -3.52
C GLU A 36 12.27 2.82 -4.72
N THR A 37 12.52 1.67 -5.35
CA THR A 37 11.76 1.20 -6.53
C THR A 37 10.29 0.96 -6.23
N VAL A 38 9.94 0.69 -4.96
CA VAL A 38 8.54 0.51 -4.53
C VAL A 38 7.71 1.80 -4.72
N LEU A 39 8.36 2.97 -4.75
CA LEU A 39 7.69 4.26 -4.96
C LEU A 39 7.17 4.45 -6.39
N ALA A 40 7.50 3.55 -7.31
CA ALA A 40 6.96 3.52 -8.67
C ALA A 40 5.73 2.60 -8.80
N LEU A 41 5.39 1.84 -7.74
CA LEU A 41 4.21 0.97 -7.75
C LEU A 41 2.92 1.81 -7.73
N PRO A 42 1.79 1.26 -8.20
CA PRO A 42 0.49 1.89 -8.03
C PRO A 42 0.17 2.14 -6.54
N SER A 43 -0.48 3.26 -6.24
CA SER A 43 -0.83 3.64 -4.86
C SER A 43 -1.77 2.67 -4.14
N ALA A 44 -2.44 1.78 -4.89
CA ALA A 44 -3.26 0.70 -4.34
C ALA A 44 -2.43 -0.41 -3.65
N VAL A 45 -1.10 -0.40 -3.78
CA VAL A 45 -0.20 -1.28 -3.03
C VAL A 45 0.16 -0.62 -1.71
N THR A 46 -0.14 -1.30 -0.60
CA THR A 46 0.23 -0.89 0.75
C THR A 46 1.70 -1.20 1.02
N LEU A 47 2.42 -0.26 1.64
CA LEU A 47 3.83 -0.42 1.95
C LEU A 47 4.04 -0.53 3.46
N SER A 48 4.74 -1.57 3.89
CA SER A 48 5.00 -1.86 5.29
C SER A 48 6.46 -1.58 5.60
N VAL A 49 6.70 -0.54 6.41
CA VAL A 49 8.02 0.08 6.58
C VAL A 49 8.57 -0.23 7.96
N LEU A 50 9.83 -0.68 8.00
CA LEU A 50 10.54 -0.98 9.22
C LEU A 50 10.94 0.32 9.95
N PRO A 51 10.69 0.42 11.27
CA PRO A 51 11.09 1.58 12.06
C PRO A 51 12.62 1.62 12.22
N HIS A 52 13.15 2.83 12.47
CA HIS A 52 14.56 3.06 12.77
C HIS A 52 15.57 2.66 11.68
N THR A 53 15.13 2.21 10.51
CA THR A 53 16.02 1.89 9.39
C THR A 53 16.56 3.14 8.69
N PRO A 54 17.72 3.06 7.99
CA PRO A 54 18.36 4.24 7.39
C PRO A 54 17.45 5.02 6.44
N LEU A 55 16.59 4.34 5.70
CA LEU A 55 15.69 4.95 4.70
C LEU A 55 14.23 4.96 5.14
N GLY A 56 13.84 4.23 6.19
CA GLY A 56 12.44 3.98 6.52
C GLY A 56 11.60 5.26 6.67
N LYS A 57 12.08 6.26 7.42
CA LYS A 57 11.35 7.52 7.60
C LYS A 57 11.18 8.30 6.29
N GLN A 58 12.22 8.37 5.48
CA GLN A 58 12.18 9.08 4.20
C GLN A 58 11.25 8.38 3.21
N LEU A 59 11.40 7.06 3.05
CA LEU A 59 10.57 6.26 2.14
C LEU A 59 9.10 6.27 2.55
N ALA A 60 8.79 6.11 3.84
CA ALA A 60 7.42 6.19 4.35
C ALA A 60 6.76 7.54 4.02
N LYS A 61 7.49 8.64 4.24
CA LYS A 61 6.98 9.99 3.94
C LYS A 61 6.74 10.17 2.44
N THR A 62 7.72 9.86 1.61
CA THR A 62 7.61 10.01 0.15
C THR A 62 6.52 9.11 -0.43
N ALA A 63 6.39 7.87 0.07
CA ALA A 63 5.33 6.97 -0.36
C ALA A 63 3.94 7.47 0.05
N HIS A 64 3.79 7.99 1.27
CA HIS A 64 2.53 8.58 1.72
C HIS A 64 2.14 9.80 0.86
N GLU A 65 3.10 10.67 0.53
CA GLU A 65 2.89 11.81 -0.39
C GLU A 65 2.47 11.36 -1.80
N LYS A 66 2.88 10.16 -2.22
CA LYS A 66 2.47 9.51 -3.48
C LYS A 66 1.12 8.78 -3.38
N GLY A 67 0.47 8.80 -2.22
CA GLY A 67 -0.86 8.24 -2.01
C GLY A 67 -0.89 6.76 -1.61
N HIS A 68 0.26 6.16 -1.28
CA HIS A 68 0.28 4.81 -0.70
C HIS A 68 -0.26 4.82 0.73
N GLU A 69 -0.93 3.74 1.11
CA GLU A 69 -1.15 3.39 2.51
C GLU A 69 0.18 2.89 3.11
N ILE A 70 0.49 3.35 4.33
CA ILE A 70 1.72 2.99 5.04
C ILE A 70 1.37 2.22 6.31
N MET A 71 2.00 1.07 6.49
CA MET A 71 1.92 0.23 7.69
C MET A 71 3.27 0.20 8.42
N LEU A 72 3.22 0.04 9.74
CA LEU A 72 4.40 -0.23 10.55
C LEU A 72 4.75 -1.72 10.46
N HIS A 73 5.92 -2.04 9.91
CA HIS A 73 6.49 -3.38 10.00
C HIS A 73 7.22 -3.52 11.34
N LEU A 74 6.50 -3.90 12.41
CA LEU A 74 7.06 -3.98 13.75
C LEU A 74 7.83 -5.31 13.94
N PRO A 75 9.16 -5.29 14.19
CA PRO A 75 9.91 -6.51 14.44
C PRO A 75 9.44 -7.23 15.71
N MET A 76 9.38 -8.56 15.66
CA MET A 76 9.01 -9.43 16.80
C MET A 76 10.15 -10.39 17.16
N GLN A 77 10.14 -10.87 18.41
CA GLN A 77 11.12 -11.87 18.88
C GLN A 77 10.95 -13.20 18.14
N ALA A 78 12.05 -13.71 17.57
CA ALA A 78 12.06 -15.02 16.94
C ALA A 78 12.03 -16.16 17.98
N LEU A 79 11.26 -17.22 17.70
CA LEU A 79 11.13 -18.38 18.59
C LEU A 79 12.40 -19.25 18.64
N ASN A 80 13.25 -19.17 17.62
CA ASN A 80 14.48 -19.97 17.50
C ASN A 80 15.72 -19.30 18.14
N GLY A 81 15.51 -18.28 18.99
CA GLY A 81 16.60 -17.59 19.68
C GLY A 81 17.46 -16.68 18.80
N LYS A 82 17.06 -16.43 17.53
CA LYS A 82 17.68 -15.37 16.74
C LYS A 82 17.47 -14.02 17.43
N THR A 83 18.51 -13.21 17.42
CA THR A 83 18.43 -11.83 17.89
C THR A 83 17.42 -11.06 17.06
N LEU A 84 16.68 -10.16 17.70
CA LEU A 84 15.86 -9.20 17.00
C LEU A 84 16.75 -8.44 15.99
N GLY A 85 16.25 -8.22 14.77
CA GLY A 85 16.93 -7.34 13.82
C GLY A 85 17.00 -5.95 14.44
N LEU A 86 18.18 -5.59 14.94
CA LEU A 86 18.41 -4.25 15.46
C LEU A 86 18.50 -3.30 14.26
N ALA A 87 17.77 -2.21 14.35
CA ALA A 87 18.03 -1.05 13.52
C ALA A 87 19.23 -0.34 14.14
N ASP A 88 20.38 -0.41 13.44
CA ASP A 88 21.63 0.25 13.82
C ASP A 88 21.53 1.79 13.65
#